data_AF-A0A358QJ71-F1
#
_entry.id   AF-A0A358QJ71-F1
#
_cell.length_a   1.000
_cell.length_b   1.000
_cell.length_c   1.000
_cell.angle_alpha   90.00
_cell.angle_beta   90.00
_cell.angle_gamma   90.00
#
_symmetry.space_group_name_H-M   'P 1'
#
loop_
_entity.id
_entity.type
_entity.pdbx_description
1 polymer ?
#
loop_
_entity_poly.entity_id
_entity_poly.type
_entity_poly.pdbx_seq_one_letter_code
_entity_poly.pdbx_strand_id
1 'polypeptide(L)'
;MAHRKLPVLDASGFVVLRDRQGPTIPPAEWNGLEFIDWKSGGDTNFAPLASALGEMECRGFWDHGKPDKDGIWTKNREIAPSLVRYVEQIGARYGRVRVIELNPSDEAAALR
;
A
#
# COMPACT_ATOMS: atom_id res chain seq x y z
N MET A 1 24.81 11.87 -9.02
CA MET A 1 24.55 10.44 -9.29
C MET A 1 23.70 10.34 -10.54
N ALA A 2 24.12 9.53 -11.53
CA ALA A 2 23.32 9.27 -12.71
C ALA A 2 22.16 8.33 -12.35
N HIS A 3 20.94 8.62 -12.81
CA HIS A 3 19.79 7.73 -12.65
C HIS A 3 20.04 6.43 -13.41
N ARG A 4 19.64 5.28 -12.84
CA ARG A 4 19.72 3.98 -13.52
C ARG A 4 18.75 3.96 -14.69
N LYS A 5 19.27 3.80 -15.92
CA LYS A 5 18.46 3.47 -17.09
C LYS A 5 18.29 1.96 -17.20
N LEU A 6 17.07 1.51 -17.49
CA LEU A 6 16.74 0.10 -17.66
C LEU A 6 16.50 -0.16 -19.15
N PRO A 7 17.29 -1.02 -19.82
CA PRO A 7 17.18 -1.25 -21.27
C PRO A 7 15.78 -1.70 -21.72
N VAL A 8 15.04 -2.40 -20.85
CA VAL A 8 13.66 -2.84 -21.14
C VAL A 8 12.69 -1.68 -21.39
N LEU A 9 13.02 -0.47 -20.92
CA LEU A 9 12.20 0.72 -21.09
C LEU A 9 12.56 1.51 -22.37
N ASP A 10 13.61 1.14 -23.11
CA ASP A 10 14.13 1.97 -24.20
C ASP A 10 13.15 2.12 -25.37
N ALA A 11 12.36 1.08 -25.68
CA ALA A 11 11.47 1.08 -26.85
C ALA A 11 10.16 1.86 -26.62
N SER A 12 9.61 1.81 -25.41
CA SER A 12 8.24 2.27 -25.10
C SER A 12 8.17 3.26 -23.94
N GLY A 13 9.23 3.39 -23.13
CA GLY A 13 9.22 4.15 -21.87
C GLY A 13 8.46 3.47 -20.73
N PHE A 14 7.80 2.34 -20.97
CA PHE A 14 7.05 1.56 -19.98
C PHE A 14 7.16 0.06 -20.23
N VAL A 15 6.94 -0.76 -19.21
CA VAL A 15 6.83 -2.21 -19.33
C VAL A 15 5.52 -2.68 -18.73
N VAL A 16 4.77 -3.52 -19.45
CA VAL A 16 3.59 -4.20 -18.89
C VAL A 16 4.08 -5.41 -18.12
N LEU A 17 3.80 -5.46 -16.82
CA LEU A 17 4.13 -6.61 -16.00
C LEU A 17 3.08 -7.71 -16.20
N ARG A 18 3.52 -8.96 -16.13
CA ARG A 18 2.61 -10.12 -16.07
C ARG A 18 1.80 -10.08 -14.78
N ASP A 19 0.64 -10.72 -14.82
CA ASP A 19 -0.16 -10.96 -13.63
C ASP A 19 0.66 -11.68 -12.54
N ARG A 20 0.35 -11.35 -11.29
CA ARG A 20 0.96 -11.97 -10.11
C ARG A 20 0.75 -13.48 -10.18
N GLN A 21 1.85 -14.21 -10.15
CA GLN A 21 1.86 -15.67 -10.05
C GLN A 21 1.81 -16.09 -8.58
N GLY A 22 1.15 -17.20 -8.28
CA GLY A 22 1.06 -17.77 -6.93
C GLY A 22 -0.35 -17.79 -6.36
N PRO A 23 -0.50 -18.12 -5.05
CA PRO A 23 -1.82 -18.27 -4.44
C PRO A 23 -2.60 -16.96 -4.47
N THR A 24 -3.88 -17.06 -4.82
CA THR A 24 -4.83 -15.94 -4.75
C THR A 24 -4.88 -15.41 -3.31
N ILE A 25 -4.89 -14.09 -3.17
CA ILE A 25 -5.13 -13.46 -1.87
C ILE A 25 -6.66 -13.49 -1.65
N PRO A 26 -7.15 -14.05 -0.54
CA PRO A 26 -8.60 -14.10 -0.28
C PRO A 26 -9.18 -12.70 -0.11
N PRO A 27 -10.34 -12.37 -0.70
CA PRO A 27 -10.96 -11.06 -0.52
C PRO A 27 -11.25 -10.66 0.92
N ALA A 28 -11.47 -11.65 1.80
CA ALA A 28 -11.62 -11.41 3.23
C ALA A 28 -10.41 -10.70 3.86
N GLU A 29 -9.20 -10.86 3.31
CA GLU A 29 -7.99 -10.23 3.85
C GLU A 29 -7.95 -8.71 3.63
N TRP A 30 -8.67 -8.16 2.64
CA TRP A 30 -8.77 -6.71 2.46
C TRP A 30 -10.15 -6.14 2.82
N ASN A 31 -11.21 -6.92 2.64
CA ASN A 31 -12.57 -6.51 3.04
C ASN A 31 -12.77 -6.53 4.56
N GLY A 32 -12.03 -7.38 5.28
CA GLY A 32 -12.15 -7.53 6.73
C GLY A 32 -11.27 -6.57 7.54
N LEU A 33 -10.47 -5.74 6.89
CA LEU A 33 -9.52 -4.85 7.57
C LEU A 33 -10.25 -3.74 8.33
N GLU A 34 -9.64 -3.28 9.42
CA GLU A 34 -10.04 -2.04 10.06
C GLU A 34 -9.47 -0.85 9.27
N PHE A 35 -10.38 -0.07 8.71
CA PHE A 35 -10.09 1.17 8.01
C PHE A 35 -10.13 2.35 8.98
N ILE A 36 -9.29 3.35 8.71
CA ILE A 36 -9.30 4.61 9.45
C ILE A 36 -9.78 5.73 8.55
N ASP A 37 -10.61 6.61 9.12
CA ASP A 37 -11.08 7.80 8.45
C ASP A 37 -9.93 8.77 8.24
N TRP A 38 -9.67 9.15 6.99
CA TRP A 38 -8.63 10.12 6.67
C TRP A 38 -9.23 11.49 6.39
N LYS A 39 -8.95 12.44 7.28
CA LYS A 39 -9.55 13.80 7.32
C LYS A 39 -9.45 14.62 6.03
N SER A 40 -8.53 14.32 5.12
CA SER A 40 -8.40 15.03 3.83
C SER A 40 -8.70 14.15 2.61
N GLY A 41 -9.15 12.91 2.81
CA GLY A 41 -9.29 11.91 1.76
C GLY A 41 -10.63 11.93 1.03
N GLY A 42 -11.61 12.70 1.54
CA GLY A 42 -13.00 12.60 1.10
C GLY A 42 -13.45 11.14 1.21
N ASP A 43 -13.71 10.53 0.06
CA ASP A 43 -14.16 9.16 -0.12
C ASP A 43 -13.02 8.10 -0.13
N THR A 44 -11.82 8.46 0.34
CA THR A 44 -10.67 7.54 0.40
C THR A 44 -10.43 7.05 1.81
N ASN A 45 -10.58 5.74 2.02
CA ASN A 45 -10.30 5.08 3.28
C ASN A 45 -8.98 4.33 3.22
N PHE A 46 -8.28 4.25 4.36
CA PHE A 46 -7.02 3.53 4.46
C PHE A 46 -7.06 2.51 5.58
N ALA A 47 -6.66 1.27 5.30
CA ALA A 47 -6.38 0.27 6.31
C ALA A 47 -4.86 0.08 6.42
N PRO A 48 -4.21 0.60 7.48
CA PRO A 48 -2.78 0.42 7.66
C PRO A 48 -2.46 -1.02 8.05
N LEU A 49 -1.58 -1.67 7.28
CA LEU A 49 -0.95 -2.94 7.64
C LEU A 49 0.36 -2.68 8.38
N ALA A 50 1.14 -1.67 8.00
CA ALA A 50 2.33 -1.23 8.71
C ALA A 50 2.37 0.28 8.90
N SER A 51 2.81 0.72 10.08
CA SER A 51 2.97 2.12 10.47
C SER A 51 4.30 2.37 11.18
N ALA A 52 4.58 3.61 11.57
CA ALA A 52 5.86 3.96 12.18
C ALA A 52 6.07 3.31 13.55
N LEU A 53 4.98 3.13 14.29
CA LEU A 53 4.94 2.62 15.67
C LEU A 53 4.15 1.30 15.82
N GLY A 54 3.52 0.81 14.75
CA GLY A 54 2.64 -0.38 14.81
C GLY A 54 1.20 -0.06 15.20
N GLU A 55 0.89 1.21 15.42
CA GLU A 55 -0.46 1.69 15.71
C GLU A 55 -1.33 1.79 14.46
N MET A 56 -2.65 1.77 14.65
CA MET A 56 -3.65 2.00 13.59
C MET A 56 -3.66 3.46 13.15
N GLU A 57 -2.62 3.88 12.44
CA GLU A 57 -2.46 5.24 11.94
C GLU A 57 -1.99 5.30 10.49
N CYS A 58 -2.31 6.42 9.83
CA CYS A 58 -1.85 6.74 8.49
C CYS A 58 -0.92 7.95 8.41
N ARG A 59 -0.32 8.37 9.53
CA ARG A 59 0.67 9.46 9.56
C ARG A 59 1.96 9.13 8.83
N GLY A 60 2.75 10.17 8.56
CA GLY A 60 4.07 10.03 7.97
C GLY A 60 5.09 9.56 9.00
N PHE A 61 6.07 8.77 8.58
CA PHE A 61 7.14 8.33 9.50
C PHE A 61 7.99 9.50 10.00
N TRP A 62 8.06 10.60 9.25
CA TRP A 62 8.80 11.81 9.63
C TRP A 62 8.20 12.51 10.86
N ASP A 63 6.90 12.34 11.13
CA ASP A 63 6.27 12.88 12.35
C ASP A 63 6.87 12.23 13.61
N HIS A 64 7.49 11.06 13.45
CA HIS A 64 8.19 10.31 14.49
C HIS A 64 9.72 10.39 14.35
N GLY A 65 10.23 11.29 13.50
CA GLY A 65 11.67 11.43 13.23
C GLY A 65 12.30 10.23 12.51
N LYS A 66 11.48 9.42 11.81
CA LYS A 66 11.92 8.20 11.12
C LYS A 66 11.81 8.34 9.58
N PRO A 67 12.70 7.70 8.81
CA PRO A 67 12.46 7.51 7.38
C PRO A 67 11.32 6.51 7.15
N ASP A 68 10.69 6.53 5.97
CA ASP A 68 9.69 5.52 5.52
C ASP A 68 10.32 4.15 5.27
N LYS A 69 10.90 3.56 6.31
CA LYS A 69 11.58 2.26 6.34
C LYS A 69 11.34 1.62 7.70
N ASP A 70 11.42 0.29 7.73
CA ASP A 70 11.31 -0.51 8.94
C ASP A 70 9.98 -0.26 9.67
N GLY A 71 8.90 -0.27 8.89
CA GLY A 71 7.53 -0.18 9.39
C GLY A 71 7.19 -1.37 10.29
N ILE A 72 6.43 -1.09 11.34
CA ILE A 72 5.97 -2.07 12.31
C ILE A 72 4.55 -2.49 11.93
N TRP A 73 4.31 -3.80 11.89
CA TRP A 73 2.99 -4.35 11.59
C TRP A 73 1.94 -3.94 12.63
N THR A 74 0.76 -3.53 12.17
CA THR A 74 -0.39 -3.22 13.01
C THR A 74 -1.22 -4.47 13.30
N LYS A 75 -2.28 -4.34 14.12
CA LYS A 75 -3.23 -5.43 14.36
C LYS A 75 -3.90 -5.97 13.09
N ASN A 76 -4.04 -5.17 12.04
CA ASN A 76 -4.61 -5.62 10.76
C ASN A 76 -3.82 -6.78 10.11
N ARG A 77 -2.55 -6.98 10.50
CA ARG A 77 -1.73 -8.09 10.00
C ARG A 77 -2.35 -9.45 10.27
N GLU A 78 -3.12 -9.58 11.34
CA GLU A 78 -3.75 -10.85 11.76
C GLU A 78 -4.89 -11.23 10.81
N ILE A 79 -5.52 -10.25 10.18
CA ILE A 79 -6.61 -10.41 9.21
C ILE A 79 -6.05 -10.70 7.81
N ALA A 80 -4.84 -10.22 7.51
CA ALA A 80 -4.27 -10.20 6.16
C ALA A 80 -2.93 -10.97 6.03
N PRO A 81 -2.86 -12.26 6.41
CA PRO A 81 -1.61 -13.01 6.46
C PRO A 81 -0.95 -13.21 5.08
N SER A 82 -1.72 -13.27 3.99
CA SER A 82 -1.17 -13.41 2.64
C SER A 82 -0.64 -12.09 2.08
N LEU A 83 -1.28 -10.97 2.40
CA LEU A 83 -0.75 -9.63 2.08
C LEU A 83 0.55 -9.35 2.83
N VAL A 84 0.62 -9.69 4.13
CA VAL A 84 1.83 -9.58 4.94
C VAL A 84 2.96 -10.41 4.34
N ARG A 85 2.70 -11.69 4.07
CA ARG A 85 3.68 -12.59 3.45
C ARG A 85 4.15 -12.08 2.08
N TYR A 86 3.25 -11.52 1.28
CA TYR A 86 3.62 -10.94 -0.02
C TYR A 86 4.61 -9.79 0.13
N VAL A 87 4.40 -8.88 1.09
CA VAL A 87 5.33 -7.78 1.35
C VAL A 87 6.67 -8.30 1.88
N GLU A 88 6.65 -9.25 2.81
CA GLU A 88 7.89 -9.85 3.36
C GLU A 88 8.73 -10.56 2.29
N GLN A 89 8.08 -11.22 1.32
CA GLN A 89 8.75 -11.89 0.20
C GLN A 89 9.50 -10.95 -0.75
N ILE A 90 9.20 -9.65 -0.75
CA ILE A 90 9.93 -8.66 -1.56
C ILE A 90 11.37 -8.50 -1.05
N GLY A 91 11.61 -8.72 0.25
CA GLY A 91 12.94 -8.60 0.87
C GLY A 91 13.49 -7.17 0.96
N ALA A 92 12.63 -6.16 0.75
CA ALA A 92 12.98 -4.75 0.89
C ALA A 92 12.56 -4.19 2.25
N ARG A 93 13.27 -3.15 2.71
CA ARG A 93 12.83 -2.36 3.88
C ARG A 93 11.63 -1.50 3.48
N TYR A 94 10.45 -1.89 3.94
CA TYR A 94 9.21 -1.15 3.73
C TYR A 94 8.93 -0.18 4.88
N GLY A 95 8.30 0.95 4.58
CA GLY A 95 7.75 1.88 5.57
C GLY A 95 6.25 1.63 5.74
N ARG A 96 5.45 2.52 5.15
CA ARG A 96 3.99 2.40 5.12
C ARG A 96 3.55 1.25 4.20
N VAL A 97 2.69 0.38 4.72
CA VAL A 97 1.95 -0.62 3.95
C VAL A 97 0.47 -0.41 4.24
N ARG A 98 -0.35 -0.22 3.20
CA ARG A 98 -1.76 0.13 3.34
C ARG A 98 -2.60 -0.53 2.26
N VAL A 99 -3.80 -0.94 2.63
CA VAL A 99 -4.89 -1.12 1.66
C VAL A 99 -5.62 0.21 1.56
N ILE A 100 -5.94 0.60 0.33
CA ILE A 100 -6.65 1.83 0.01
C ILE A 100 -7.98 1.42 -0.59
N GLU A 101 -9.07 1.87 0.01
CA GLU A 101 -10.40 1.76 -0.54
C GLU A 101 -10.78 3.13 -1.12
N LEU A 102 -11.15 3.13 -2.40
CA LEU A 102 -11.61 4.29 -3.13
C LEU A 102 -13.09 4.08 -3.41
N ASN A 103 -13.96 4.94 -2.90
CA ASN A 103 -15.34 4.88 -3.33
C ASN A 103 -15.46 5.35 -4.79
N PRO A 104 -16.39 4.79 -5.57
CA PRO A 104 -16.63 5.22 -6.93
C PRO A 104 -16.99 6.71 -6.97
N SER A 105 -16.32 7.45 -7.84
CA SER A 105 -16.77 8.78 -8.26
C SER A 105 -17.93 8.63 -9.24
N ASP A 106 -18.94 9.50 -9.19
CA ASP A 106 -19.90 9.58 -10.30
C ASP A 106 -19.25 10.18 -11.55
N GLU A 107 -19.80 9.88 -12.73
CA GLU A 107 -19.27 10.33 -14.02
C GLU A 107 -19.19 11.87 -14.10
N ALA A 108 -20.17 12.56 -13.52
CA ALA A 108 -20.24 14.02 -13.53
C ALA A 108 -19.11 14.67 -12.71
N ALA A 109 -18.69 14.04 -11.61
CA ALA A 109 -17.54 14.47 -10.81
C ALA A 109 -16.20 14.15 -11.49
N ALA A 110 -16.12 13.03 -12.23
CA ALA A 110 -14.89 12.60 -12.90
C ALA A 110 -14.52 13.46 -14.14
N LEU A 111 -15.52 14.06 -14.81
CA LEU A 111 -15.34 14.85 -16.03
C LEU A 111 -15.14 16.37 -15.78
N ARG A 112 -15.04 16.81 -14.52
CA ARG A 112 -14.92 18.22 -14.15
C ARG A 112 -13.49 18.75 -14.13
#